data_AF-A0A7L4ZQR2-F1
#
_entry.id   AF-A0A7L4ZQR2-F1
#
_cell.length_a   1.000
_cell.length_b   1.000
_cell.length_c   1.000
_cell.angle_alpha   90.00
_cell.angle_beta   90.00
_cell.angle_gamma   90.00
#
_symmetry.space_group_name_H-M   'P 1'
#
loop_
_entity.id
_entity.type
_entity.pdbx_description
1 polymer ?
#
loop_
_entity_poly.entity_id
_entity_poly.type
_entity_poly.pdbx_seq_one_letter_code
_entity_poly.pdbx_strand_id
1 'polypeptide(L)'
;MKQNSGPETQETIKGTNVTHIEKTNFQDKPIGNFVQSTETHWIEQSNDRQSVFTFQESFRDEWSVYLFDASRNMYIALDLHQKKIKYKSSASAEYKDLYKVAAVSSAPPQYIFKSLILYNQWYASGGEQRSGLPHQSMLKLNNLVLNFRGNLVHMVTGLETMRRSWIRIENSKTGMTNALLAQFIPNMVAMASQASNLVSLSSQGSVSIETAHTIVKTHLAEDQAQLTKAKADRARAQEGMRVALINLAAAKAELQGEKGFLNGFLTGITFTAYNPVKENIDKQNNAINTYNVNLIVANSAIETSQRTQNELREEQKTLQQLSIMRKAFVYFQNDLSAAENALSVGTNSADKALATTNKRLGDYYKDRAGKQMHQVFGWINSFIAAN
;
A
#
# COMPACT_ATOMS: atom_id res chain seq x y z
N MET A 1 10.51 10.56 43.44
CA MET A 1 10.48 9.30 42.65
C MET A 1 11.48 9.42 41.51
N LYS A 2 12.56 8.64 41.54
CA LYS A 2 13.54 8.58 40.45
C LYS A 2 12.96 7.65 39.37
N GLN A 3 12.49 8.21 38.25
CA GLN A 3 12.23 7.41 37.06
C GLN A 3 13.56 6.92 36.52
N ASN A 4 13.77 5.61 36.63
CA ASN A 4 14.90 4.91 36.07
C ASN A 4 14.61 4.75 34.57
N SER A 5 15.04 5.71 33.75
CA SER A 5 15.03 5.57 32.30
C SER A 5 16.10 4.56 31.92
N GLY A 6 15.70 3.29 31.75
CA GLY A 6 16.56 2.23 31.23
C GLY A 6 17.09 2.57 29.82
N PRO A 7 18.12 1.86 29.34
CA PRO A 7 18.63 2.07 27.99
C PRO A 7 17.52 1.75 27.00
N GLU A 8 17.06 2.78 26.30
CA GLU A 8 16.17 2.73 25.16
C GLU A 8 16.79 1.77 24.12
N THR A 9 16.26 0.56 24.04
CA THR A 9 16.74 -0.46 23.10
C THR A 9 16.51 0.06 21.70
N GLN A 10 17.58 0.45 21.01
CA GLN A 10 17.54 0.60 19.55
C GLN A 10 16.89 -0.66 18.99
N GLU A 11 15.77 -0.50 18.28
CA GLU A 11 15.03 -1.62 17.73
C GLU A 11 15.97 -2.41 16.81
N THR A 12 16.34 -3.62 17.23
CA THR A 12 17.23 -4.48 16.44
C THR A 12 16.58 -4.71 15.08
N ILE A 13 17.27 -4.34 14.00
CA ILE A 13 16.79 -4.57 12.64
C ILE A 13 16.70 -6.08 12.42
N LYS A 14 15.50 -6.52 12.04
CA LYS A 14 15.04 -7.89 11.92
C LYS A 14 14.48 -8.14 10.51
N GLY A 15 14.22 -9.40 10.20
CA GLY A 15 13.57 -9.81 8.98
C GLY A 15 12.22 -9.12 8.81
N THR A 16 11.54 -8.78 9.91
CA THR A 16 10.23 -8.11 9.90
C THR A 16 10.26 -6.62 9.54
N ASN A 17 11.37 -5.90 9.73
CA ASN A 17 11.46 -4.46 9.51
C ASN A 17 12.61 -4.01 8.59
N VAL A 18 13.42 -4.94 8.07
CA VAL A 18 14.46 -4.60 7.09
C VAL A 18 13.84 -4.17 5.77
N THR A 19 14.40 -3.08 5.22
CA THR A 19 13.97 -2.48 3.95
C THR A 19 15.16 -2.20 3.03
N HIS A 20 16.38 -2.21 3.57
CA HIS A 20 17.62 -2.00 2.82
C HIS A 20 18.75 -2.86 3.38
N ILE A 21 19.47 -3.54 2.48
CA ILE A 21 20.60 -4.41 2.81
C ILE A 21 21.76 -4.09 1.87
N GLU A 22 22.89 -3.67 2.44
CA GLU A 22 24.14 -3.55 1.70
C GLU A 22 24.82 -4.92 1.60
N LYS A 23 25.34 -5.24 0.41
CA LYS A 23 25.99 -6.52 0.15
C LYS A 23 27.44 -6.35 -0.28
N THR A 24 28.28 -7.26 0.21
CA THR A 24 29.67 -7.41 -0.21
C THR A 24 29.92 -8.80 -0.79
N ASN A 25 30.96 -8.91 -1.61
CA ASN A 25 31.48 -10.23 -1.96
C ASN A 25 32.21 -10.88 -0.75
N PHE A 26 32.72 -12.10 -0.91
CA PHE A 26 33.40 -12.78 0.19
C PHE A 26 34.75 -12.15 0.60
N GLN A 27 35.30 -11.28 -0.24
CA GLN A 27 36.48 -10.44 0.03
C GLN A 27 36.12 -9.06 0.62
N ASP A 28 34.87 -8.88 1.08
CA ASP A 28 34.37 -7.66 1.72
C ASP A 28 34.38 -6.40 0.83
N LYS A 29 34.48 -6.58 -0.50
CA LYS A 29 34.29 -5.51 -1.47
C LYS A 29 32.79 -5.21 -1.64
N PRO A 30 32.33 -3.96 -1.51
CA PRO A 30 30.94 -3.59 -1.80
C PRO A 30 30.60 -3.93 -3.25
N ILE A 31 29.42 -4.52 -3.48
CA ILE A 31 28.94 -4.92 -4.81
C ILE A 31 27.49 -4.49 -5.10
N GLY A 32 26.84 -3.82 -4.16
CA GLY A 32 25.53 -3.22 -4.34
C GLY A 32 24.65 -3.39 -3.11
N ASN A 33 23.34 -3.41 -3.31
CA ASN A 33 22.36 -3.55 -2.24
C ASN A 33 21.09 -4.29 -2.69
N PHE A 34 20.24 -4.62 -1.73
CA PHE A 34 18.84 -4.96 -1.93
C PHE A 34 17.99 -3.87 -1.28
N VAL A 35 17.01 -3.35 -2.01
CA VAL A 35 16.12 -2.27 -1.57
C VAL A 35 14.68 -2.70 -1.75
N GLN A 36 13.88 -2.58 -0.69
CA GLN A 36 12.45 -2.82 -0.77
C GLN A 36 11.77 -1.65 -1.49
N SER A 37 11.26 -1.94 -2.68
CA SER A 37 10.64 -0.98 -3.60
C SER A 37 9.12 -0.93 -3.49
N THR A 38 8.46 -1.97 -2.97
CA THR A 38 7.06 -1.99 -2.51
C THR A 38 6.96 -2.95 -1.32
N GLU A 39 5.81 -3.07 -0.68
CA GLU A 39 5.61 -4.02 0.45
C GLU A 39 6.11 -5.44 0.13
N THR A 40 5.95 -5.87 -1.11
CA THR A 40 6.34 -7.22 -1.52
C THR A 40 7.27 -7.24 -2.72
N HIS A 41 7.88 -6.11 -3.08
CA HIS A 41 8.84 -6.06 -4.19
C HIS A 41 10.19 -5.55 -3.73
N TRP A 42 11.22 -6.28 -4.09
CA TRP A 42 12.61 -5.94 -3.81
C TRP A 42 13.37 -5.73 -5.11
N ILE A 43 14.31 -4.79 -5.09
CA ILE A 43 15.21 -4.52 -6.20
C ILE A 43 16.62 -4.78 -5.72
N GLU A 44 17.36 -5.57 -6.47
CA GLU A 44 18.81 -5.67 -6.34
C GLU A 44 19.45 -4.58 -7.19
N GLN A 45 20.22 -3.69 -6.57
CA GLN A 45 20.98 -2.67 -7.29
C GLN A 45 22.47 -3.00 -7.26
N SER A 46 23.19 -2.52 -8.28
CA SER A 46 24.66 -2.51 -8.32
C SER A 46 25.23 -1.34 -7.50
N ASN A 47 26.56 -1.26 -7.39
CA ASN A 47 27.22 -0.17 -6.64
C ASN A 47 26.90 1.23 -7.18
N ASP A 48 26.61 1.37 -8.47
CA ASP A 48 26.19 2.61 -9.13
C ASP A 48 24.67 2.87 -9.00
N ARG A 49 23.97 2.08 -8.16
CA ARG A 49 22.53 2.15 -7.88
C ARG A 49 21.63 1.88 -9.09
N GLN A 50 22.17 1.27 -10.15
CA GLN A 50 21.35 0.80 -11.26
C GLN A 50 20.58 -0.45 -10.83
N SER A 51 19.29 -0.49 -11.16
CA SER A 51 18.46 -1.67 -10.92
C SER A 51 18.95 -2.83 -11.79
N VAL A 52 19.39 -3.91 -11.15
CA VAL A 52 19.89 -5.10 -11.85
C VAL A 52 18.78 -6.14 -11.96
N PHE A 53 18.07 -6.40 -10.86
CA PHE A 53 17.01 -7.42 -10.80
C PHE A 53 15.86 -7.01 -9.89
N THR A 54 14.68 -7.56 -10.15
CA THR A 54 13.47 -7.35 -9.35
C THR A 54 12.99 -8.69 -8.81
N PHE A 55 12.52 -8.69 -7.58
CA PHE A 55 12.04 -9.87 -6.89
C PHE A 55 10.69 -9.61 -6.23
N GLN A 56 9.86 -10.64 -6.24
CA GLN A 56 8.63 -10.71 -5.46
C GLN A 56 8.95 -11.37 -4.11
N GLU A 57 8.66 -10.69 -3.01
CA GLU A 57 8.69 -11.30 -1.69
C GLU A 57 7.60 -12.36 -1.58
N SER A 58 8.01 -13.55 -1.18
CA SER A 58 7.13 -14.70 -0.95
C SER A 58 6.80 -14.89 0.52
N PHE A 59 7.75 -14.57 1.40
CA PHE A 59 7.62 -14.73 2.85
C PHE A 59 8.70 -13.91 3.57
N ARG A 60 8.47 -13.61 4.85
CA ARG A 60 9.52 -13.16 5.78
C ARG A 60 9.25 -13.68 7.18
N ASP A 61 10.31 -13.85 7.94
CA ASP A 61 10.28 -14.22 9.36
C ASP A 61 11.05 -13.21 10.21
N GLU A 62 11.34 -13.56 11.47
CA GLU A 62 12.06 -12.68 12.39
C GLU A 62 13.47 -12.30 11.89
N TRP A 63 14.09 -13.12 11.05
CA TRP A 63 15.50 -12.99 10.69
C TRP A 63 15.77 -12.95 9.19
N SER A 64 14.81 -13.34 8.36
CA SER A 64 15.02 -13.50 6.93
C SER A 64 13.87 -12.94 6.10
N VAL A 65 14.21 -12.45 4.91
CA VAL A 65 13.26 -12.13 3.84
C VAL A 65 13.49 -13.07 2.66
N TYR A 66 12.43 -13.72 2.17
CA TYR A 66 12.48 -14.67 1.08
C TYR A 66 11.86 -14.05 -0.17
N LEU A 67 12.64 -14.09 -1.24
CA LEU A 67 12.34 -13.42 -2.49
C LEU A 67 12.34 -14.43 -3.63
N PHE A 68 11.52 -14.18 -4.64
CA PHE A 68 11.42 -14.98 -5.85
C PHE A 68 11.50 -14.09 -7.08
N ASP A 69 12.40 -14.44 -7.99
CA ASP A 69 12.45 -13.86 -9.32
C ASP A 69 11.91 -14.88 -10.32
N ALA A 70 10.70 -14.61 -10.83
CA ALA A 70 10.03 -15.47 -11.80
C ALA A 70 10.75 -15.53 -13.15
N SER A 71 11.47 -14.47 -13.55
CA SER A 71 12.15 -14.41 -14.85
C SER A 71 13.33 -15.37 -14.94
N ARG A 72 13.95 -15.67 -13.79
CA ARG A 72 15.10 -16.57 -13.66
C ARG A 72 14.79 -17.86 -12.91
N ASN A 73 13.54 -18.02 -12.47
CA ASN A 73 13.11 -19.08 -11.55
C ASN A 73 14.07 -19.23 -10.36
N MET A 74 14.41 -18.11 -9.71
CA MET A 74 15.44 -18.06 -8.68
C MET A 74 14.85 -17.57 -7.36
N TYR A 75 15.25 -18.21 -6.26
CA TYR A 75 14.89 -17.81 -4.91
C TYR A 75 16.09 -17.18 -4.22
N ILE A 76 15.86 -16.09 -3.50
CA ILE A 76 16.86 -15.42 -2.66
C ILE A 76 16.36 -15.43 -1.21
N ALA A 77 17.26 -15.72 -0.27
CA ALA A 77 17.03 -15.49 1.15
C ALA A 77 18.00 -14.42 1.65
N LEU A 78 17.44 -13.35 2.20
CA LEU A 78 18.17 -12.27 2.85
C LEU A 78 18.26 -12.58 4.35
N ASP A 79 19.26 -13.36 4.76
CA ASP A 79 19.41 -13.90 6.12
C ASP A 79 20.25 -12.95 7.00
N LEU A 80 19.56 -12.19 7.85
CA LEU A 80 20.16 -11.17 8.72
C LEU A 80 20.84 -11.79 9.95
N HIS A 81 20.38 -12.97 10.39
CA HIS A 81 20.95 -13.66 11.54
C HIS A 81 22.33 -14.24 11.21
N GLN A 82 22.46 -14.89 10.05
CA GLN A 82 23.73 -15.41 9.56
C GLN A 82 24.56 -14.35 8.82
N LYS A 83 23.98 -13.18 8.53
CA LYS A 83 24.57 -12.11 7.71
C LYS A 83 24.97 -12.60 6.32
N LYS A 84 24.11 -13.39 5.69
CA LYS A 84 24.32 -13.99 4.37
C LYS A 84 23.15 -13.68 3.44
N ILE A 85 23.47 -13.53 2.18
CA ILE A 85 22.49 -13.57 1.10
C ILE A 85 22.67 -14.91 0.42
N LYS A 86 21.61 -15.71 0.37
CA LYS A 86 21.62 -17.07 -0.17
C LYS A 86 20.72 -17.15 -1.39
N TYR A 87 21.00 -18.12 -2.27
CA TYR A 87 20.18 -18.39 -3.44
C TYR A 87 19.90 -19.88 -3.63
N LYS A 88 18.82 -20.20 -4.34
CA LYS A 88 18.57 -21.54 -4.87
C LYS A 88 17.83 -21.48 -6.20
N SER A 89 18.04 -22.51 -7.03
CA SER A 89 17.53 -22.59 -8.41
C SER A 89 16.16 -23.26 -8.56
N SER A 90 15.58 -23.77 -7.48
CA SER A 90 14.25 -24.36 -7.46
C SER A 90 13.69 -24.37 -6.03
N ALA A 91 12.39 -24.63 -5.88
CA ALA A 91 11.76 -24.72 -4.57
C ALA A 91 12.35 -25.85 -3.69
N SER A 92 12.75 -26.97 -4.30
CA SER A 92 13.30 -28.15 -3.63
C SER A 92 14.82 -28.13 -3.43
N ALA A 93 15.54 -27.21 -4.08
CA ALA A 93 16.98 -27.11 -3.92
C ALA A 93 17.39 -26.54 -2.55
N GLU A 94 18.60 -26.85 -2.12
CA GLU A 94 19.21 -26.25 -0.94
C GLU A 94 19.71 -24.82 -1.23
N TYR A 95 19.65 -23.96 -0.22
CA TYR A 95 20.22 -22.62 -0.29
C TYR A 95 21.75 -22.67 -0.29
N LYS A 96 22.36 -21.94 -1.22
CA LYS A 96 23.80 -21.73 -1.30
C LYS A 96 24.13 -20.27 -1.01
N ASP A 97 25.23 -20.03 -0.30
CA ASP A 97 25.70 -18.68 -0.04
C ASP A 97 26.06 -17.97 -1.35
N LEU A 98 25.52 -16.77 -1.54
CA LEU A 98 25.78 -15.91 -2.70
C LEU A 98 26.68 -14.74 -2.30
N TYR A 99 26.29 -13.98 -1.27
CA TYR A 99 26.98 -12.77 -0.81
C TYR A 99 26.98 -12.66 0.73
N LYS A 100 27.77 -11.71 1.26
CA LYS A 100 27.71 -11.30 2.67
C LYS A 100 26.79 -10.09 2.83
N VAL A 101 26.10 -10.03 3.97
CA VAL A 101 25.39 -8.83 4.42
C VAL A 101 26.39 -7.92 5.14
N ALA A 102 26.61 -6.72 4.62
CA ALA A 102 27.56 -5.76 5.16
C ALA A 102 26.90 -4.82 6.17
N ALA A 103 25.75 -4.25 5.80
CA ALA A 103 24.96 -3.37 6.63
C ALA A 103 23.47 -3.56 6.34
N VAL A 104 22.65 -3.24 7.33
CA VAL A 104 21.19 -3.34 7.24
C VAL A 104 20.61 -2.04 7.76
N SER A 105 19.55 -1.56 7.12
CA SER A 105 18.77 -0.45 7.61
C SER A 105 17.29 -0.70 7.41
N SER A 106 16.51 -0.23 8.38
CA SER A 106 15.09 0.02 8.22
C SER A 106 14.93 1.48 7.79
N ALA A 107 15.35 1.79 6.56
CA ALA A 107 15.04 3.08 5.95
C ALA A 107 13.54 3.10 5.59
N PRO A 108 12.89 4.28 5.49
CA PRO A 108 11.56 4.34 4.89
C PRO A 108 11.70 3.74 3.50
N PRO A 109 10.97 2.66 3.16
CA PRO A 109 10.97 2.20 1.79
C PRO A 109 10.68 3.38 0.87
N GLN A 110 11.41 3.53 -0.23
CA GLN A 110 11.23 4.67 -1.15
C GLN A 110 9.77 4.82 -1.62
N TYR A 111 9.01 3.73 -1.63
CA TYR A 111 7.59 3.76 -1.93
C TYR A 111 6.73 4.53 -0.93
N ILE A 112 7.16 4.71 0.32
CA ILE A 112 6.42 5.46 1.34
C ILE A 112 6.22 6.91 0.88
N PHE A 113 7.27 7.57 0.40
CA PHE A 113 7.17 8.92 -0.18
C PHE A 113 6.41 8.93 -1.50
N LYS A 114 6.71 7.96 -2.36
CA LYS A 114 5.99 7.80 -3.62
C LYS A 114 4.50 7.60 -3.40
N SER A 115 4.08 6.96 -2.30
CA SER A 115 2.68 6.71 -1.98
C SER A 115 1.88 7.99 -1.77
N LEU A 116 2.48 9.02 -1.15
CA LEU A 116 1.83 10.33 -1.01
C LEU A 116 1.65 11.01 -2.37
N ILE A 117 2.62 10.86 -3.29
CA ILE A 117 2.52 11.38 -4.66
C ILE A 117 1.45 10.61 -5.45
N LEU A 118 1.47 9.28 -5.38
CA LEU A 118 0.50 8.41 -6.04
C LEU A 118 -0.92 8.67 -5.54
N TYR A 119 -1.08 8.91 -4.24
CA TYR A 119 -2.36 9.31 -3.67
C TYR A 119 -2.86 10.63 -4.26
N ASN A 120 -2.02 11.68 -4.30
CA ASN A 120 -2.41 12.96 -4.88
C ASN A 120 -2.79 12.83 -6.37
N GLN A 121 -2.06 12.00 -7.13
CA GLN A 121 -2.39 11.70 -8.53
C GLN A 121 -3.72 10.95 -8.65
N TRP A 122 -3.94 9.95 -7.80
CA TRP A 122 -5.20 9.21 -7.73
C TRP A 122 -6.38 10.13 -7.40
N TYR A 123 -6.24 10.97 -6.37
CA TYR A 123 -7.26 11.95 -5.99
C TYR A 123 -7.53 12.97 -7.11
N ALA A 124 -6.48 13.55 -7.70
CA ALA A 124 -6.62 14.50 -8.81
C ALA A 124 -7.30 13.88 -10.05
N SER A 125 -7.21 12.57 -10.22
CA SER A 125 -7.90 11.86 -11.30
C SER A 125 -9.38 11.58 -11.01
N GLY A 126 -9.93 11.98 -9.86
CA GLY A 126 -11.30 11.65 -9.42
C GLY A 126 -11.44 10.24 -8.85
N GLY A 127 -10.37 9.70 -8.26
CA GLY A 127 -10.34 8.35 -7.71
C GLY A 127 -11.36 8.12 -6.58
N GLU A 128 -11.69 9.16 -5.83
CA GLU A 128 -12.71 9.11 -4.78
C GLU A 128 -14.10 8.88 -5.35
N GLN A 129 -14.46 9.54 -6.45
CA GLN A 129 -15.77 9.36 -7.09
C GLN A 129 -15.90 7.94 -7.66
N ARG A 130 -14.83 7.43 -8.30
CA ARG A 130 -14.81 6.06 -8.83
C ARG A 130 -14.88 4.98 -7.75
N SER A 131 -14.48 5.30 -6.52
CA SER A 131 -14.50 4.36 -5.38
C SER A 131 -15.70 4.59 -4.45
N GLY A 132 -16.67 5.41 -4.86
CA GLY A 132 -17.85 5.74 -4.03
C GLY A 132 -17.52 6.48 -2.73
N LEU A 133 -16.32 7.05 -2.57
CA LEU A 133 -15.88 7.64 -1.32
C LEU A 133 -16.51 9.04 -1.09
N PRO A 134 -16.87 9.40 0.15
CA PRO A 134 -17.43 10.71 0.45
C PRO A 134 -16.43 11.84 0.10
N HIS A 135 -16.78 12.67 -0.88
CA HIS A 135 -15.89 13.72 -1.40
C HIS A 135 -15.36 14.64 -0.30
N GLN A 136 -16.20 15.04 0.66
CA GLN A 136 -15.78 15.91 1.78
C GLN A 136 -14.74 15.26 2.69
N SER A 137 -14.86 13.95 2.96
CA SER A 137 -13.87 13.21 3.75
C SER A 137 -12.54 13.09 3.01
N MET A 138 -12.60 12.86 1.69
CA MET A 138 -11.41 12.74 0.87
C MET A 138 -10.71 14.07 0.63
N LEU A 139 -11.46 15.17 0.50
CA LEU A 139 -10.90 16.52 0.45
C LEU A 139 -10.13 16.87 1.73
N LYS A 140 -10.69 16.50 2.90
CA LYS A 140 -9.99 16.67 4.19
C LYS A 140 -8.69 15.87 4.24
N LEU A 141 -8.72 14.59 3.85
CA LEU A 141 -7.52 13.75 3.79
C LEU A 141 -6.48 14.33 2.81
N ASN A 142 -6.91 14.80 1.64
CA ASN A 142 -6.02 15.40 0.65
C ASN A 142 -5.34 16.66 1.19
N ASN A 143 -6.08 17.56 1.82
CA ASN A 143 -5.52 18.76 2.45
C ASN A 143 -4.52 18.39 3.55
N LEU A 144 -4.81 17.35 4.34
CA LEU A 144 -3.89 16.85 5.36
C LEU A 144 -2.59 16.32 4.74
N VAL A 145 -2.68 15.51 3.67
CA VAL A 145 -1.51 14.96 2.96
C VAL A 145 -0.65 16.09 2.37
N LEU A 146 -1.27 17.10 1.76
CA LEU A 146 -0.57 18.27 1.22
C LEU A 146 0.13 19.07 2.32
N ASN A 147 -0.56 19.34 3.42
CA ASN A 147 0.01 20.04 4.57
C ASN A 147 1.16 19.26 5.19
N PHE A 148 1.00 17.95 5.38
CA PHE A 148 2.05 17.07 5.90
C PHE A 148 3.29 17.13 5.01
N ARG A 149 3.12 16.95 3.69
CA ARG A 149 4.24 17.01 2.72
C ARG A 149 4.94 18.37 2.73
N GLY A 150 4.20 19.47 2.73
CA GLY A 150 4.78 20.82 2.78
C GLY A 150 5.62 21.04 4.05
N ASN A 151 5.06 20.72 5.22
CA ASN A 151 5.76 20.84 6.50
C ASN A 151 7.02 19.96 6.57
N LEU A 152 6.97 18.78 5.95
CA LEU A 152 8.08 17.84 5.91
C LEU A 152 9.25 18.36 5.07
N VAL A 153 8.98 18.97 3.91
CA VAL A 153 10.00 19.64 3.09
C VAL A 153 10.66 20.80 3.85
N HIS A 154 9.87 21.59 4.57
CA HIS A 154 10.40 22.66 5.41
C HIS A 154 11.31 22.13 6.52
N MET A 155 10.91 21.04 7.19
CA MET A 155 11.70 20.44 8.28
C MET A 155 13.04 19.95 7.76
N VAL A 156 13.05 19.24 6.63
CA VAL A 156 14.28 18.73 6.00
C VAL A 156 15.23 19.87 5.64
N THR A 157 14.71 20.96 5.06
CA THR A 157 15.51 22.14 4.74
C THR A 157 16.08 22.82 6.00
N GLY A 158 15.27 22.93 7.06
CA GLY A 158 15.69 23.47 8.35
C GLY A 158 16.81 22.63 8.99
N LEU A 159 16.65 21.31 8.98
CA LEU A 159 17.62 20.41 9.54
C LEU A 159 18.94 20.34 8.74
N GLU A 160 18.92 20.50 7.41
CA GLU A 160 20.15 20.68 6.62
C GLU A 160 20.92 21.95 7.02
N THR A 161 20.18 23.03 7.30
CA THR A 161 20.78 24.27 7.79
C THR A 161 21.38 24.09 9.19
N MET A 162 20.69 23.32 10.05
CA MET A 162 21.23 22.92 11.35
C MET A 162 22.46 22.04 11.22
N ARG A 163 22.49 21.07 10.30
CA ARG A 163 23.68 20.22 10.06
C ARG A 163 24.91 21.04 9.75
N ARG A 164 24.80 22.00 8.83
CA ARG A 164 25.90 22.92 8.51
C ARG A 164 26.34 23.74 9.74
N SER A 165 25.40 24.14 10.58
CA SER A 165 25.67 24.92 11.79
C SER A 165 26.35 24.07 12.87
N TRP A 166 25.94 22.82 13.03
CA TRP A 166 26.54 21.87 13.96
C TRP A 166 27.99 21.53 13.59
N ILE A 167 28.28 21.30 12.31
CA ILE A 167 29.65 21.08 11.82
C ILE A 167 30.58 22.25 12.19
N ARG A 168 30.07 23.50 12.19
CA ARG A 168 30.85 24.66 12.67
C ARG A 168 31.11 24.60 14.17
N ILE A 169 30.14 24.15 14.96
CA ILE A 169 30.28 23.99 16.43
C ILE A 169 31.34 22.93 16.73
N GLU A 170 31.28 21.77 16.06
CA GLU A 170 32.24 20.67 16.23
C GLU A 170 33.68 21.10 15.93
N ASN A 171 33.87 21.90 14.88
CA ASN A 171 35.17 22.39 14.44
C ASN A 171 35.62 23.69 15.15
N SER A 172 34.79 24.27 16.02
CA SER A 172 35.08 25.55 16.66
C SER A 172 36.12 25.45 17.77
N LYS A 173 36.95 26.48 17.92
CA LYS A 173 37.78 26.68 19.11
C LYS A 173 36.88 27.02 20.31
N THR A 174 37.31 26.65 21.52
CA THR A 174 36.51 26.74 22.77
C THR A 174 35.85 28.11 22.99
N GLY A 175 36.50 29.22 22.61
CA GLY A 175 35.93 30.56 22.77
C GLY A 175 34.74 30.90 21.85
N MET A 176 34.62 30.25 20.69
CA MET A 176 33.50 30.46 19.76
C MET A 176 32.35 29.47 19.98
N THR A 177 32.61 28.33 20.64
CA THR A 177 31.62 27.27 20.85
C THR A 177 30.37 27.78 21.56
N ASN A 178 30.51 28.59 22.62
CA ASN A 178 29.36 29.09 23.37
C ASN A 178 28.48 30.03 22.55
N ALA A 179 29.09 30.95 21.79
CA ALA A 179 28.35 31.85 20.92
C ALA A 179 27.59 31.09 19.82
N LEU A 180 28.22 30.07 19.23
CA LEU A 180 27.59 29.22 18.23
C LEU A 180 26.47 28.35 18.82
N LEU A 181 26.66 27.78 20.02
CA LEU A 181 25.62 27.02 20.72
C LEU A 181 24.40 27.91 21.03
N ALA A 182 24.62 29.13 21.52
CA ALA A 182 23.54 30.07 21.82
C ALA A 182 22.69 30.42 20.58
N GLN A 183 23.30 30.49 19.40
CA GLN A 183 22.58 30.68 18.13
C GLN A 183 21.92 29.39 17.62
N PHE A 184 22.47 28.22 17.98
CA PHE A 184 22.02 26.93 17.50
C PHE A 184 20.78 26.41 18.25
N ILE A 185 20.75 26.59 19.57
CA ILE A 185 19.68 26.10 20.46
C ILE A 185 18.26 26.54 20.00
N PRO A 186 17.99 27.83 19.67
CA PRO A 186 16.67 28.23 19.21
C PRO A 186 16.21 27.49 17.94
N ASN A 187 17.14 27.15 17.04
CA ASN A 187 16.81 26.37 15.85
C ASN A 187 16.45 24.92 16.20
N MET A 188 17.13 24.32 17.19
CA MET A 188 16.77 22.98 17.68
C MET A 188 15.36 22.96 18.26
N VAL A 189 15.01 23.94 19.09
CA VAL A 189 13.67 24.08 19.68
C VAL A 189 12.61 24.24 18.60
N ALA A 190 12.86 25.10 17.61
CA ALA A 190 11.95 25.29 16.48
C ALA A 190 11.74 23.99 15.67
N MET A 191 12.81 23.24 15.40
CA MET A 191 12.70 21.95 14.70
C MET A 191 12.01 20.88 15.54
N ALA A 192 12.21 20.85 16.86
CA ALA A 192 11.49 19.93 17.74
C ALA A 192 9.98 20.20 17.71
N SER A 193 9.58 21.47 17.78
CA SER A 193 8.18 21.88 17.63
C SER A 193 7.60 21.50 16.26
N GLN A 194 8.37 21.69 15.18
CA GLN A 194 7.95 21.29 13.84
C GLN A 194 7.80 19.76 13.70
N ALA A 195 8.70 18.98 14.28
CA ALA A 195 8.59 17.52 14.33
C ALA A 195 7.31 17.09 15.07
N SER A 196 7.03 17.70 16.22
CA SER A 196 5.80 17.46 17.00
C SER A 196 4.52 17.74 16.20
N ASN A 197 4.49 18.87 15.46
CA ASN A 197 3.37 19.18 14.55
C ASN A 197 3.20 18.11 13.46
N LEU A 198 4.30 17.63 12.87
CA LEU A 198 4.27 16.57 11.87
C LEU A 198 3.79 15.22 12.45
N VAL A 199 4.14 14.89 13.70
CA VAL A 199 3.60 13.72 14.43
C VAL A 199 2.08 13.85 14.60
N SER A 200 1.59 15.04 14.96
CA SER A 200 0.15 15.28 15.08
C SER A 200 -0.58 15.14 13.74
N LEU A 201 -0.04 15.77 12.68
CA LEU A 201 -0.58 15.63 11.32
C LEU A 201 -0.56 14.17 10.86
N SER A 202 0.51 13.41 11.18
CA SER A 202 0.60 12.02 10.74
C SER A 202 -0.43 11.13 11.44
N SER A 203 -0.66 11.36 12.74
CA SER A 203 -1.69 10.69 13.52
C SER A 203 -3.10 10.98 12.98
N GLN A 204 -3.41 12.25 12.71
CA GLN A 204 -4.69 12.65 12.11
C GLN A 204 -4.89 12.04 10.70
N GLY A 205 -3.80 11.93 9.92
CA GLY A 205 -3.78 11.28 8.61
C GLY A 205 -4.12 9.80 8.72
N SER A 206 -3.46 9.09 9.64
CA SER A 206 -3.73 7.67 9.92
C SER A 206 -5.20 7.41 10.27
N VAL A 207 -5.81 8.25 11.13
CA VAL A 207 -7.23 8.11 11.50
C VAL A 207 -8.15 8.35 10.31
N SER A 208 -7.85 9.37 9.49
CA SER A 208 -8.63 9.69 8.29
C SER A 208 -8.53 8.58 7.23
N ILE A 209 -7.35 7.99 7.07
CA ILE A 209 -7.14 6.84 6.18
C ILE A 209 -7.89 5.61 6.68
N GLU A 210 -7.86 5.32 7.98
CA GLU A 210 -8.59 4.16 8.52
C GLU A 210 -10.11 4.30 8.34
N THR A 211 -10.61 5.53 8.48
CA THR A 211 -12.02 5.85 8.21
C THR A 211 -12.35 5.57 6.74
N ALA A 212 -11.56 6.09 5.80
CA ALA A 212 -11.75 5.85 4.37
C ALA A 212 -11.64 4.35 4.03
N HIS A 213 -10.66 3.66 4.60
CA HIS A 213 -10.43 2.24 4.41
C HIS A 213 -11.62 1.40 4.89
N THR A 214 -12.23 1.75 6.02
CA THR A 214 -13.45 1.09 6.51
C THR A 214 -14.62 1.29 5.55
N ILE A 215 -14.80 2.50 5.01
CA ILE A 215 -15.86 2.79 4.03
C ILE A 215 -15.68 1.94 2.77
N VAL A 216 -14.47 1.92 2.18
CA VAL A 216 -14.23 1.10 0.97
C VAL A 216 -14.41 -0.39 1.25
N LYS A 217 -14.03 -0.87 2.44
CA LYS A 217 -14.30 -2.28 2.82
C LYS A 217 -15.78 -2.61 2.88
N THR A 218 -16.60 -1.68 3.36
CA THR A 218 -18.07 -1.85 3.38
C THR A 218 -18.63 -1.91 1.96
N HIS A 219 -18.27 -0.96 1.09
CA HIS A 219 -18.74 -0.99 -0.30
C HIS A 219 -18.26 -2.25 -1.04
N LEU A 220 -17.02 -2.69 -0.83
CA LEU A 220 -16.50 -3.94 -1.39
C LEU A 220 -17.36 -5.16 -0.99
N ALA A 221 -17.83 -5.21 0.25
CA ALA A 221 -18.70 -6.29 0.71
C ALA A 221 -20.09 -6.21 0.07
N GLU A 222 -20.64 -5.00 -0.08
CA GLU A 222 -21.92 -4.75 -0.75
C GLU A 222 -21.87 -5.13 -2.23
N ASP A 223 -20.83 -4.72 -2.95
CA ASP A 223 -20.63 -5.02 -4.37
C ASP A 223 -20.37 -6.51 -4.60
N GLN A 224 -19.66 -7.20 -3.69
CA GLN A 224 -19.54 -8.66 -3.72
C GLN A 224 -20.90 -9.36 -3.59
N ALA A 225 -21.78 -8.85 -2.72
CA ALA A 225 -23.14 -9.36 -2.56
C ALA A 225 -23.99 -9.10 -3.81
N GLN A 226 -23.91 -7.89 -4.39
CA GLN A 226 -24.60 -7.54 -5.64
C GLN A 226 -24.14 -8.40 -6.81
N LEU A 227 -22.83 -8.61 -6.95
CA LEU A 227 -22.26 -9.48 -7.99
C LEU A 227 -22.75 -10.92 -7.86
N THR A 228 -22.85 -11.43 -6.63
CA THR A 228 -23.37 -12.77 -6.36
C THR A 228 -24.85 -12.87 -6.77
N LYS A 229 -25.66 -11.86 -6.43
CA LYS A 229 -27.07 -11.79 -6.84
C LYS A 229 -27.22 -11.71 -8.36
N ALA A 230 -26.47 -10.83 -9.04
CA ALA A 230 -26.53 -10.70 -10.50
C ALA A 230 -26.15 -12.00 -11.22
N LYS A 231 -25.17 -12.75 -10.70
CA LYS A 231 -24.83 -14.08 -11.21
C LYS A 231 -25.97 -15.09 -11.03
N ALA A 232 -26.63 -15.09 -9.87
CA ALA A 232 -27.79 -15.93 -9.62
C ALA A 232 -28.98 -15.58 -10.53
N ASP A 233 -29.25 -14.29 -10.74
CA ASP A 233 -30.30 -13.80 -11.64
C ASP A 233 -30.04 -14.22 -13.09
N ARG A 234 -28.79 -14.09 -13.55
CA ARG A 234 -28.36 -14.58 -14.85
C ARG A 234 -28.60 -16.09 -14.99
N ALA A 235 -28.20 -16.89 -13.99
CA ALA A 235 -28.40 -18.34 -14.01
C ALA A 235 -29.89 -18.72 -14.08
N ARG A 236 -30.74 -18.04 -13.30
CA ARG A 236 -32.20 -18.24 -13.34
C ARG A 236 -32.80 -17.87 -14.70
N ALA A 237 -32.37 -16.76 -15.29
CA ALA A 237 -32.83 -16.34 -16.61
C ALA A 237 -32.40 -17.34 -17.70
N GLN A 238 -31.17 -17.84 -17.65
CA GLN A 238 -30.68 -18.88 -18.57
C GLN A 238 -31.49 -20.17 -18.46
N GLU A 239 -31.83 -20.60 -17.25
CA GLU A 239 -32.69 -21.76 -17.04
C GLU A 239 -34.12 -21.51 -17.55
N GLY A 240 -34.67 -20.32 -17.32
CA GLY A 240 -35.97 -19.91 -17.87
C GLY A 240 -35.98 -19.92 -19.42
N MET A 241 -34.89 -19.47 -20.06
CA MET A 241 -34.72 -19.56 -21.52
C MET A 241 -34.69 -21.02 -22.00
N ARG A 242 -33.99 -21.90 -21.27
CA ARG A 242 -33.92 -23.34 -21.58
C ARG A 242 -35.31 -23.99 -21.53
N VAL A 243 -36.08 -23.71 -20.47
CA VAL A 243 -37.46 -24.21 -20.33
C VAL A 243 -38.36 -23.67 -21.44
N ALA A 244 -38.26 -22.38 -21.77
CA ALA A 244 -39.04 -21.78 -22.87
C ALA A 244 -38.74 -22.43 -24.23
N LEU A 245 -37.47 -22.77 -24.51
CA LEU A 245 -37.09 -23.49 -25.73
C LEU A 245 -37.67 -24.91 -25.78
N ILE A 246 -37.70 -25.62 -24.64
CA ILE A 246 -38.34 -26.94 -24.55
C ILE A 246 -39.84 -26.83 -24.83
N ASN A 247 -40.53 -25.87 -24.21
CA ASN A 247 -41.96 -25.64 -24.42
C ASN A 247 -42.27 -25.26 -25.88
N LEU A 248 -41.43 -24.43 -26.50
CA LEU A 248 -41.55 -24.08 -27.91
C LEU A 248 -41.38 -25.32 -28.82
N ALA A 249 -40.42 -26.19 -28.51
CA ALA A 249 -40.20 -27.43 -29.26
C ALA A 249 -41.41 -28.38 -29.11
N ALA A 250 -41.96 -28.52 -27.90
CA ALA A 250 -43.15 -29.33 -27.65
C ALA A 250 -44.38 -28.79 -28.42
N ALA A 251 -44.66 -27.49 -28.33
CA ALA A 251 -45.77 -26.86 -29.05
C ALA A 251 -45.62 -26.96 -30.58
N LYS A 252 -44.39 -26.94 -31.11
CA LYS A 252 -44.12 -27.20 -32.54
C LYS A 252 -44.40 -28.65 -32.92
N ALA A 253 -44.01 -29.60 -32.07
CA ALA A 253 -44.28 -31.02 -32.29
C ALA A 253 -45.80 -31.31 -32.28
N GLU A 254 -46.56 -30.71 -31.35
CA GLU A 254 -48.02 -30.79 -31.31
C GLU A 254 -48.65 -30.26 -32.60
N LEU A 255 -48.23 -29.08 -33.08
CA LEU A 255 -48.69 -28.52 -34.37
C LEU A 255 -48.34 -29.40 -35.58
N GLN A 256 -47.20 -30.09 -35.57
CA GLN A 256 -46.82 -31.02 -36.66
C GLN A 256 -47.62 -32.32 -36.60
N GLY A 257 -47.84 -32.87 -35.41
CA GLY A 257 -48.72 -34.03 -35.21
C GLY A 257 -50.18 -33.70 -35.57
N GLU A 258 -50.65 -32.51 -35.21
CA GLU A 258 -51.95 -32.00 -35.60
C GLU A 258 -52.07 -31.76 -37.10
N LYS A 259 -51.01 -31.44 -37.84
CA LYS A 259 -51.07 -31.44 -39.32
C LYS A 259 -51.36 -32.82 -39.89
N GLY A 260 -50.85 -33.89 -39.25
CA GLY A 260 -51.24 -35.27 -39.56
C GLY A 260 -52.71 -35.52 -39.27
N PHE A 261 -53.23 -34.99 -38.16
CA PHE A 261 -54.65 -35.07 -37.81
C PHE A 261 -55.53 -34.23 -38.74
N LEU A 262 -55.19 -32.97 -39.05
CA LEU A 262 -55.89 -32.06 -39.95
C LEU A 262 -55.91 -32.57 -41.39
N ASN A 263 -54.84 -33.21 -41.87
CA ASN A 263 -54.88 -33.90 -43.17
C ASN A 263 -55.83 -35.11 -43.16
N GLY A 264 -55.98 -35.81 -42.03
CA GLY A 264 -56.99 -36.85 -41.86
C GLY A 264 -58.41 -36.30 -41.65
N PHE A 265 -58.55 -35.14 -40.99
CA PHE A 265 -59.80 -34.55 -40.50
C PHE A 265 -60.43 -33.55 -41.47
N LEU A 266 -59.66 -32.87 -42.34
CA LEU A 266 -60.22 -32.06 -43.44
C LEU A 266 -60.96 -32.92 -44.47
N THR A 267 -60.71 -34.23 -44.49
CA THR A 267 -61.57 -35.22 -45.16
C THR A 267 -62.95 -35.41 -44.48
N GLY A 268 -63.18 -34.88 -43.27
CA GLY A 268 -64.31 -35.22 -42.41
C GLY A 268 -65.32 -34.12 -42.03
N ILE A 269 -65.04 -32.83 -42.22
CA ILE A 269 -65.95 -31.68 -41.97
C ILE A 269 -66.39 -31.47 -40.50
N THR A 270 -66.12 -30.29 -39.94
CA THR A 270 -67.04 -29.34 -39.25
C THR A 270 -66.33 -28.47 -38.21
N PHE A 271 -66.90 -27.28 -37.98
CA PHE A 271 -66.39 -26.04 -37.41
C PHE A 271 -65.87 -26.04 -35.94
N THR A 272 -65.64 -27.19 -35.31
CA THR A 272 -65.17 -27.28 -33.90
C THR A 272 -63.64 -27.36 -33.77
N ALA A 273 -62.90 -27.60 -34.85
CA ALA A 273 -61.44 -27.78 -34.85
C ALA A 273 -60.61 -26.48 -34.81
N TYR A 274 -61.22 -25.30 -34.71
CA TYR A 274 -60.50 -24.03 -34.62
C TYR A 274 -59.84 -23.81 -33.25
N ASN A 275 -60.34 -24.49 -32.21
CA ASN A 275 -59.91 -24.27 -30.83
C ASN A 275 -58.49 -24.80 -30.53
N PRO A 276 -58.09 -26.03 -30.94
CA PRO A 276 -56.77 -26.59 -30.64
C PRO A 276 -55.61 -25.87 -31.34
N VAL A 277 -55.79 -25.49 -32.61
CA VAL A 277 -54.77 -24.75 -33.37
C VAL A 277 -54.51 -23.39 -32.73
N LYS A 278 -55.57 -22.68 -32.32
CA LYS A 278 -55.45 -21.41 -31.61
C LYS A 278 -54.73 -21.59 -30.28
N GLU A 279 -55.10 -22.62 -29.49
CA GLU A 279 -54.43 -22.94 -28.22
C GLU A 279 -52.93 -23.19 -28.42
N ASN A 280 -52.53 -23.90 -29.48
CA ASN A 280 -51.12 -24.18 -29.78
C ASN A 280 -50.36 -22.93 -30.25
N ILE A 281 -50.98 -22.06 -31.05
CA ILE A 281 -50.41 -20.75 -31.40
C ILE A 281 -50.23 -19.89 -30.14
N ASP A 282 -51.22 -19.87 -29.25
CA ASP A 282 -51.15 -19.14 -27.99
C ASP A 282 -50.04 -19.68 -27.07
N LYS A 283 -49.87 -21.01 -26.99
CA LYS A 283 -48.74 -21.66 -26.29
C LYS A 283 -47.38 -21.25 -26.89
N GLN A 284 -47.25 -21.24 -28.21
CA GLN A 284 -46.01 -20.80 -28.88
C GLN A 284 -45.72 -19.33 -28.61
N ASN A 285 -46.72 -18.46 -28.73
CA ASN A 285 -46.58 -17.03 -28.46
C ASN A 285 -46.18 -16.79 -27.00
N ASN A 286 -46.79 -17.51 -26.06
CA ASN A 286 -46.43 -17.44 -24.63
C ASN A 286 -44.99 -17.92 -24.37
N ALA A 287 -44.54 -18.99 -25.04
CA ALA A 287 -43.17 -19.48 -24.93
C ALA A 287 -42.15 -18.46 -25.49
N ILE A 288 -42.44 -17.85 -26.64
CA ILE A 288 -41.61 -16.79 -27.25
C ILE A 288 -41.55 -15.57 -26.34
N ASN A 289 -42.70 -15.13 -25.81
CA ASN A 289 -42.75 -14.01 -24.87
C ASN A 289 -41.93 -14.29 -23.61
N THR A 290 -42.04 -15.49 -23.05
CA THR A 290 -41.24 -15.91 -21.88
C THR A 290 -39.74 -15.91 -22.19
N TYR A 291 -39.34 -16.43 -23.35
CA TYR A 291 -37.95 -16.40 -23.81
C TYR A 291 -37.42 -14.96 -23.93
N ASN A 292 -38.18 -14.06 -24.56
CA ASN A 292 -37.81 -12.67 -24.76
C ASN A 292 -37.66 -11.92 -23.41
N VAL A 293 -38.59 -12.13 -22.47
CA VAL A 293 -38.50 -11.56 -21.11
C VAL A 293 -37.24 -12.06 -20.40
N ASN A 294 -36.97 -13.38 -20.43
CA ASN A 294 -35.77 -13.93 -19.81
C ASN A 294 -34.47 -13.43 -20.46
N LEU A 295 -34.46 -13.20 -21.78
CA LEU A 295 -33.32 -12.62 -22.48
C LEU A 295 -33.04 -11.18 -22.01
N ILE A 296 -34.07 -10.35 -21.85
CA ILE A 296 -33.94 -8.98 -21.33
C ILE A 296 -33.38 -9.01 -19.91
N VAL A 297 -33.90 -9.87 -19.04
CA VAL A 297 -33.41 -10.05 -17.66
C VAL A 297 -31.95 -10.50 -17.65
N ALA A 298 -31.59 -11.47 -18.50
CA ALA A 298 -30.22 -11.96 -18.61
C ALA A 298 -29.24 -10.86 -19.07
N ASN A 299 -29.63 -10.04 -20.05
CA ASN A 299 -28.80 -8.94 -20.53
C ASN A 299 -28.59 -7.86 -19.45
N SER A 300 -29.67 -7.46 -18.76
CA SER A 300 -29.57 -6.52 -17.62
C SER A 300 -28.67 -7.06 -16.50
N ALA A 301 -28.75 -8.36 -16.19
CA ALA A 301 -27.88 -9.01 -15.22
C ALA A 301 -26.41 -9.07 -15.68
N ILE A 302 -26.14 -9.23 -16.97
CA ILE A 302 -24.77 -9.18 -17.55
C ILE A 302 -24.19 -7.78 -17.42
N GLU A 303 -24.94 -6.74 -17.83
CA GLU A 303 -24.51 -5.34 -17.71
C GLU A 303 -24.22 -4.97 -16.26
N THR A 304 -25.11 -5.34 -15.33
CA THR A 304 -24.91 -5.14 -13.89
C THR A 304 -23.65 -5.85 -13.39
N SER A 305 -23.45 -7.12 -13.77
CA SER A 305 -22.27 -7.91 -13.38
C SER A 305 -20.95 -7.31 -13.90
N GLN A 306 -20.94 -6.82 -15.14
CA GLN A 306 -19.76 -6.15 -15.72
C GLN A 306 -19.44 -4.84 -15.01
N ARG A 307 -20.46 -4.02 -14.71
CA ARG A 307 -20.30 -2.78 -13.95
C ARG A 307 -19.72 -3.06 -12.56
N THR A 308 -20.35 -3.95 -11.80
CA THR A 308 -19.90 -4.32 -10.44
C THR A 308 -18.50 -4.94 -10.43
N GLN A 309 -18.11 -5.71 -11.45
CA GLN A 309 -16.73 -6.20 -11.55
C GLN A 309 -15.70 -5.08 -11.73
N ASN A 310 -16.03 -4.04 -12.50
CA ASN A 310 -15.16 -2.89 -12.67
C ASN A 310 -15.07 -2.07 -11.37
N GLU A 311 -16.21 -1.86 -10.68
CA GLU A 311 -16.28 -1.19 -9.37
C GLU A 311 -15.40 -1.92 -8.34
N LEU A 312 -15.58 -3.24 -8.17
CA LEU A 312 -14.75 -4.07 -7.29
C LEU A 312 -13.24 -3.95 -7.58
N ARG A 313 -12.85 -3.89 -8.85
CA ARG A 313 -11.43 -3.75 -9.23
C ARG A 313 -10.87 -2.39 -8.83
N GLU A 314 -11.63 -1.32 -8.97
CA GLU A 314 -11.21 0.02 -8.56
C GLU A 314 -11.16 0.14 -7.04
N GLU A 315 -12.14 -0.42 -6.32
CA GLU A 315 -12.15 -0.46 -4.86
C GLU A 315 -10.96 -1.23 -4.28
N GLN A 316 -10.61 -2.38 -4.86
CA GLN A 316 -9.42 -3.15 -4.47
C GLN A 316 -8.12 -2.34 -4.63
N LYS A 317 -7.98 -1.62 -5.75
CA LYS A 317 -6.83 -0.71 -5.97
C LYS A 317 -6.82 0.39 -4.91
N THR A 318 -7.96 0.99 -4.61
CA THR A 318 -8.09 2.04 -3.59
C THR A 318 -7.73 1.52 -2.20
N LEU A 319 -8.20 0.33 -1.81
CA LEU A 319 -7.81 -0.32 -0.55
C LEU A 319 -6.31 -0.56 -0.45
N GLN A 320 -5.69 -1.02 -1.54
CA GLN A 320 -4.25 -1.20 -1.58
C GLN A 320 -3.51 0.12 -1.37
N GLN A 321 -3.95 1.20 -2.02
CA GLN A 321 -3.34 2.53 -1.85
C GLN A 321 -3.52 3.06 -0.42
N LEU A 322 -4.72 2.98 0.14
CA LEU A 322 -4.99 3.40 1.52
C LEU A 322 -4.16 2.60 2.53
N SER A 323 -4.00 1.29 2.32
CA SER A 323 -3.15 0.45 3.16
C SER A 323 -1.68 0.87 3.12
N ILE A 324 -1.14 1.16 1.92
CA ILE A 324 0.23 1.67 1.75
C ILE A 324 0.38 3.02 2.45
N MET A 325 -0.57 3.94 2.27
CA MET A 325 -0.54 5.24 2.94
C MET A 325 -0.60 5.11 4.46
N ARG A 326 -1.46 4.23 5.00
CA ARG A 326 -1.52 4.00 6.44
C ARG A 326 -0.16 3.58 6.99
N LYS A 327 0.52 2.63 6.33
CA LYS A 327 1.87 2.20 6.71
C LYS A 327 2.87 3.34 6.62
N ALA A 328 2.79 4.16 5.57
CA ALA A 328 3.59 5.37 5.42
C ALA A 328 3.43 6.32 6.60
N PHE A 329 2.19 6.63 6.99
CA PHE A 329 1.90 7.55 8.09
C PHE A 329 2.36 7.01 9.45
N VAL A 330 2.18 5.71 9.72
CA VAL A 330 2.70 5.07 10.93
C VAL A 330 4.22 5.12 10.98
N TYR A 331 4.89 4.83 9.86
CA TYR A 331 6.34 4.92 9.76
C TYR A 331 6.82 6.35 10.05
N PHE A 332 6.23 7.36 9.41
CA PHE A 332 6.55 8.76 9.69
C PHE A 332 6.32 9.13 11.14
N GLN A 333 5.23 8.67 11.75
CA GLN A 333 4.94 8.94 13.16
C GLN A 333 6.06 8.45 14.07
N ASN A 334 6.53 7.22 13.88
CA ASN A 334 7.61 6.64 14.70
C ASN A 334 8.92 7.40 14.52
N ASP A 335 9.29 7.66 13.28
CA ASP A 335 10.52 8.36 12.91
C ASP A 335 10.55 9.81 13.40
N LEU A 336 9.45 10.54 13.20
CA LEU A 336 9.33 11.93 13.65
C LEU A 336 9.32 12.02 15.17
N SER A 337 8.71 11.06 15.86
CA SER A 337 8.75 10.99 17.34
C SER A 337 10.18 10.74 17.83
N ALA A 338 10.93 9.86 17.16
CA ALA A 338 12.34 9.64 17.48
C ALA A 338 13.20 10.90 17.22
N ALA A 339 12.95 11.59 16.10
CA ALA A 339 13.63 12.86 15.78
C ALA A 339 13.29 13.96 16.79
N GLU A 340 12.03 14.10 17.19
CA GLU A 340 11.56 15.04 18.22
C GLU A 340 12.26 14.76 19.56
N ASN A 341 12.31 13.50 19.99
CA ASN A 341 13.01 13.10 21.22
C ASN A 341 14.51 13.45 21.14
N ALA A 342 15.18 13.09 20.04
CA ALA A 342 16.60 13.39 19.84
C ALA A 342 16.88 14.90 19.82
N LEU A 343 16.02 15.70 19.18
CA LEU A 343 16.12 17.16 19.20
C LEU A 343 15.93 17.72 20.61
N SER A 344 14.97 17.22 21.38
CA SER A 344 14.73 17.63 22.76
C SER A 344 15.91 17.29 23.68
N VAL A 345 16.42 16.05 23.63
CA VAL A 345 17.59 15.63 24.41
C VAL A 345 18.86 16.38 23.99
N GLY A 346 19.03 16.60 22.69
CA GLY A 346 20.12 17.38 22.13
C GLY A 346 20.10 18.83 22.61
N THR A 347 18.92 19.47 22.60
CA THR A 347 18.71 20.85 23.08
C THR A 347 19.10 20.97 24.54
N ASN A 348 18.54 20.09 25.39
CA ASN A 348 18.86 20.06 26.82
C ASN A 348 20.35 19.85 27.10
N SER A 349 21.04 19.09 26.25
CA SER A 349 22.48 18.87 26.37
C SER A 349 23.27 20.09 25.91
N ALA A 350 22.89 20.72 24.80
CA ALA A 350 23.49 21.96 24.32
C ALA A 350 23.33 23.11 25.32
N ASP A 351 22.16 23.25 25.95
CA ASP A 351 21.90 24.23 27.01
C ASP A 351 22.83 24.01 28.21
N LYS A 352 23.00 22.76 28.66
CA LYS A 352 23.91 22.43 29.76
C LYS A 352 25.38 22.69 29.40
N ALA A 353 25.77 22.44 28.15
CA ALA A 353 27.10 22.77 27.65
C ALA A 353 27.34 24.28 27.67
N LEU A 354 26.33 25.08 27.30
CA LEU A 354 26.39 26.53 27.30
C LEU A 354 26.42 27.13 28.72
N ALA A 355 25.63 26.58 29.64
CA ALA A 355 25.47 27.11 31.00
C ALA A 355 26.64 26.76 31.95
N THR A 356 27.42 25.72 31.65
CA THR A 356 28.50 25.29 32.54
C THR A 356 29.79 26.08 32.33
N THR A 357 30.44 26.47 33.42
CA THR A 357 31.78 27.10 33.41
C THR A 357 32.91 26.07 33.43
N ASN A 358 32.61 24.80 33.73
CA ASN A 358 33.60 23.72 33.76
C ASN A 358 33.82 23.18 32.34
N LYS A 359 35.02 23.41 31.79
CA LYS A 359 35.38 22.99 30.43
C LYS A 359 35.10 21.51 30.15
N ARG A 360 35.53 20.60 31.03
CA ARG A 360 35.37 19.16 30.84
C ARG A 360 33.90 18.75 30.81
N LEU A 361 33.08 19.37 31.67
CA LEU A 361 31.64 19.13 31.71
C LEU A 361 30.94 19.70 30.47
N GLY A 362 31.38 20.88 30.00
CA GLY A 362 30.90 21.49 28.76
C GLY A 362 31.19 20.61 27.54
N ASP A 363 32.41 20.09 27.42
CA ASP A 363 32.81 19.18 26.35
C ASP A 363 31.99 17.87 26.38
N TYR A 364 31.72 17.33 27.57
CA TYR A 364 30.86 16.16 27.74
C TYR A 364 29.42 16.39 27.24
N TYR A 365 28.80 17.50 27.65
CA TYR A 365 27.43 17.82 27.20
C TYR A 365 27.37 18.15 25.71
N LYS A 366 28.41 18.77 25.16
CA LYS A 366 28.54 19.00 23.71
C LYS A 366 28.63 17.69 22.93
N ASP A 367 29.45 16.73 23.37
CA ASP A 367 29.52 15.39 22.76
C ASP A 367 28.17 14.67 22.80
N ARG A 368 27.47 14.75 23.95
CA ARG A 368 26.13 14.19 24.08
C ARG A 368 25.13 14.83 23.10
N ALA A 369 25.15 16.15 22.95
CA ALA A 369 24.33 16.84 21.94
C ALA A 369 24.69 16.40 20.52
N GLY A 370 25.99 16.23 20.22
CA GLY A 370 26.48 15.75 18.91
C GLY A 370 25.96 14.38 18.54
N LYS A 371 25.96 13.43 19.47
CA LYS A 371 25.38 12.09 19.25
C LYS A 371 23.91 12.15 18.84
N GLN A 372 23.11 12.98 19.52
CA GLN A 372 21.71 13.19 19.16
C GLN A 372 21.57 13.86 17.79
N MET A 373 22.46 14.80 17.47
CA MET A 373 22.42 15.48 16.18
C MET A 373 22.80 14.59 15.02
N HIS A 374 23.79 13.72 15.17
CA HIS A 374 24.09 12.71 14.17
C HIS A 374 22.93 11.74 13.94
N GLN A 375 22.20 11.38 15.00
CA GLN A 375 21.00 10.54 14.86
C GLN A 375 19.94 11.24 14.00
N VAL A 376 19.62 12.51 14.30
CA VAL A 376 18.68 13.31 13.49
C VAL A 376 19.18 13.48 12.06
N PHE A 377 20.49 13.67 11.85
CA PHE A 377 21.06 13.80 10.51
C PHE A 377 21.05 12.51 9.72
N GLY A 378 21.16 11.36 10.39
CA GLY A 378 20.97 10.04 9.79
C GLY A 378 19.56 9.88 9.23
N TRP A 379 18.54 10.30 9.99
CA TRP A 379 17.15 10.30 9.54
C TRP A 379 16.94 11.14 8.27
N ILE A 380 17.49 12.36 8.23
CA ILE A 380 17.40 13.23 7.04
C ILE A 380 18.06 12.59 5.82
N ASN A 381 19.19 11.90 5.99
CA ASN A 381 19.85 11.24 4.87
C ASN A 381 18.96 10.16 4.27
N SER A 382 18.26 9.39 5.10
CA SER A 382 17.27 8.42 4.65
C SER A 382 16.11 9.10 3.91
N PHE A 383 15.68 10.26 4.38
CA PHE A 383 14.66 11.07 3.72
C PHE A 383 15.09 11.57 2.34
N ILE A 384 16.26 12.20 2.26
CA ILE A 384 16.80 12.78 1.02
C ILE A 384 17.09 11.69 0.00
N ALA A 385 17.55 10.52 0.43
CA ALA A 385 17.79 9.40 -0.47
C ALA A 385 16.50 8.79 -1.08
N ALA A 386 15.32 9.14 -0.53
CA ALA A 386 14.04 8.63 -0.99
C ALA A 386 13.23 9.63 -1.84
N ASN A 387 13.64 10.91 -1.88
CA ASN A 387 13.12 11.94 -2.79
C ASN A 387 14.04 12.11 -4.00
#